data_AF-A0A958SP94-F1
#
_entry.id   AF-A0A958SP94-F1
#
_cell.length_a   1.000
_cell.length_b   1.000
_cell.length_c   1.000
_cell.angle_alpha   90.00
_cell.angle_beta   90.00
_cell.angle_gamma   90.00
#
_symmetry.space_group_name_H-M   'P 1'
#
loop_
_entity.id
_entity.type
_entity.pdbx_description
1 polymer ?
#
loop_
_entity_poly.entity_id
_entity_poly.type
_entity_poly.pdbx_seq_one_letter_code
_entity_poly.pdbx_strand_id
1 'polypeptide(L)'
;MGLDTVKRFDRIVAILVQLQSKRIVKAQELADRFEVSLRTIYRDVRTLEASGVPIVSEAGIGYSIMEGYRLPPVMFTKEEAGSFVAAEKLMQQFVDKSLGAYHESAMFKIKSVLRGREKDWISALETQILVDPSRELFNKDLPHALEVLFECIAEKKQVFLKYHSLNSETPMERFIE
;
A
#
# COMPACT_ATOMS: atom_id res chain seq x y z
N MET A 1 32.27 10.07 12.61
CA MET A 1 31.05 9.77 11.84
C MET A 1 30.18 8.91 12.75
N GLY A 2 29.23 9.52 13.46
CA GLY A 2 28.43 8.81 14.46
C GLY A 2 27.39 7.97 13.74
N LEU A 3 27.47 6.65 13.88
CA LEU A 3 26.42 5.73 13.45
C LEU A 3 25.19 6.02 14.30
N ASP A 4 24.13 6.55 13.69
CA ASP A 4 22.81 6.64 14.32
C ASP A 4 22.34 5.21 14.59
N THR A 5 22.62 4.70 15.79
CA THR A 5 22.09 3.42 16.25
C THR A 5 20.58 3.47 16.16
N VAL A 6 20.00 2.70 15.23
CA VAL A 6 18.56 2.50 15.12
C VAL A 6 18.03 2.14 16.51
N LYS A 7 17.11 2.95 17.04
CA LYS A 7 16.54 2.71 18.36
C LYS A 7 15.90 1.33 18.36
N ARG A 8 16.04 0.62 19.48
CA ARG A 8 15.62 -0.79 19.60
C ARG A 8 14.15 -0.99 19.20
N PHE A 9 13.27 -0.06 19.57
CA PHE A 9 11.85 -0.14 19.21
C PHE A 9 11.65 -0.10 17.69
N ASP A 10 12.25 0.88 17.01
CA ASP A 10 12.16 1.03 15.55
C ASP A 10 12.67 -0.22 14.83
N ARG A 11 13.77 -0.82 15.32
CA ARG A 11 14.28 -2.08 14.78
C ARG A 11 13.32 -3.26 14.99
N ILE A 12 12.70 -3.39 16.16
CA ILE A 12 11.71 -4.44 16.44
C ILE A 12 10.51 -4.32 15.50
N VAL A 13 10.00 -3.10 15.30
CA VAL A 13 8.91 -2.83 14.35
C VAL A 13 9.34 -3.16 12.92
N ALA A 14 10.55 -2.77 12.51
CA ALA A 14 11.07 -3.09 11.19
C ALA A 14 11.27 -4.60 10.96
N ILE A 15 11.74 -5.36 11.96
CA ILE A 15 11.83 -6.82 11.91
C ILE A 15 10.43 -7.41 11.68
N LEU A 16 9.42 -6.94 12.40
CA LEU A 16 8.05 -7.41 12.27
C LEU A 16 7.51 -7.20 10.85
N VAL A 17 7.66 -6.00 10.30
CA VAL A 17 7.26 -5.67 8.91
C VAL A 17 8.00 -6.55 7.90
N GLN A 18 9.28 -6.82 8.11
CA GLN A 18 10.05 -7.70 7.23
C GLN A 18 9.55 -9.15 7.27
N LEU A 19 9.19 -9.67 8.44
CA LEU A 19 8.62 -11.02 8.58
C LEU A 19 7.20 -11.13 8.00
N GLN A 20 6.47 -10.01 7.84
CA GLN A 20 5.17 -10.00 7.16
C GLN A 20 5.29 -10.00 5.63
N SER A 21 6.36 -9.41 5.09
CA SER A 21 6.54 -9.23 3.64
C SER A 21 7.22 -10.42 2.96
N LYS A 22 8.00 -11.21 3.71
CA LYS A 22 8.72 -12.39 3.20
C LYS A 22 8.29 -13.65 3.94
N ARG A 23 8.18 -14.77 3.20
CA ARG A 23 7.81 -16.06 3.78
C ARG A 23 8.82 -16.56 4.82
N ILE A 24 10.11 -16.34 4.61
CA ILE A 24 11.21 -16.74 5.49
C ILE A 24 12.29 -15.65 5.46
N VAL A 25 12.81 -15.25 6.62
CA VAL A 25 13.89 -14.27 6.76
C VAL A 25 15.00 -14.82 7.64
N LYS A 26 16.24 -14.81 7.15
CA LYS A 26 17.37 -15.33 7.93
C LYS A 26 17.78 -14.35 9.04
N ALA A 27 18.19 -14.89 10.19
CA ALA A 27 18.70 -14.05 11.29
C ALA A 27 19.92 -13.21 10.87
N GLN A 28 20.79 -13.77 10.03
CA GLN A 28 21.96 -13.07 9.50
C GLN A 28 21.55 -11.90 8.59
N GLU A 29 20.53 -12.06 7.75
CA GLU A 29 20.00 -10.98 6.91
C GLU A 29 19.52 -9.79 7.75
N LEU A 30 18.84 -10.08 8.87
CA LEU A 30 18.41 -9.04 9.81
C LEU A 30 19.61 -8.38 10.52
N ALA A 31 20.60 -9.18 10.93
CA ALA A 31 21.80 -8.69 11.60
C ALA A 31 22.59 -7.72 10.71
N ASP A 32 22.80 -8.11 9.46
CA ASP A 32 23.52 -7.31 8.45
C ASP A 32 22.73 -6.04 8.11
N ARG A 33 21.41 -6.16 7.90
CA ARG A 33 20.54 -5.02 7.55
C ARG A 33 20.53 -3.93 8.62
N PHE A 34 20.51 -4.32 9.89
CA PHE A 34 20.42 -3.37 11.00
C PHE A 34 21.78 -3.09 11.65
N GLU A 35 22.88 -3.63 11.11
CA GLU A 35 24.25 -3.49 11.62
C GLU A 35 24.36 -3.85 13.11
N VAL A 36 23.72 -4.95 13.51
CA VAL A 36 23.74 -5.46 14.89
C VAL A 36 24.16 -6.93 14.94
N SER A 37 24.59 -7.38 16.12
CA SER A 37 24.90 -8.80 16.30
C SER A 37 23.67 -9.71 16.15
N LEU A 38 23.89 -10.97 15.75
CA LEU A 38 22.87 -12.02 15.79
C LEU A 38 22.20 -12.14 17.16
N ARG A 39 22.96 -11.99 18.25
CA ARG A 39 22.42 -12.01 19.63
C ARG A 39 21.38 -10.90 19.83
N THR A 40 21.58 -9.73 19.24
CA THR A 40 20.63 -8.62 19.28
C THR A 40 19.35 -8.98 18.55
N ILE A 41 19.45 -9.57 17.35
CA ILE A 41 18.30 -10.04 16.57
C ILE A 41 17.51 -11.10 17.35
N TYR A 42 18.18 -12.10 17.92
CA TYR A 42 17.52 -13.13 18.72
C TYR A 42 16.73 -12.55 19.91
N ARG A 43 17.29 -11.53 20.59
CA ARG A 43 16.61 -10.85 21.68
C ARG A 43 15.40 -10.03 21.21
N ASP A 44 15.52 -9.38 20.05
CA ASP A 44 14.45 -8.57 19.49
C ASP A 44 13.30 -9.46 18.95
N VAL A 45 13.61 -10.59 18.32
CA VAL A 45 12.63 -11.63 17.95
C VAL A 45 11.90 -12.17 19.18
N ARG A 46 12.62 -12.51 20.27
CA ARG A 46 11.97 -12.91 21.54
C ARG A 46 11.05 -11.84 22.11
N THR A 47 11.34 -10.56 21.85
CA THR A 47 10.48 -9.45 22.29
C THR A 47 9.16 -9.46 21.51
N LEU A 48 9.19 -9.78 20.22
CA LEU A 48 7.99 -9.96 19.40
C LEU A 48 7.18 -11.19 19.86
N GLU A 49 7.84 -12.32 20.11
CA GLU A 49 7.18 -13.53 20.64
C GLU A 49 6.50 -13.26 21.98
N ALA A 50 7.19 -12.61 22.91
CA ALA A 50 6.63 -12.22 24.21
C ALA A 50 5.47 -11.21 24.08
N SER A 51 5.38 -10.51 22.95
CA SER A 51 4.28 -9.57 22.64
C SER A 51 3.10 -10.26 21.92
N GLY A 52 3.14 -11.60 21.77
CA GLY A 52 2.05 -12.37 21.19
C GLY A 52 2.12 -12.55 19.66
N VAL A 53 3.26 -12.23 19.02
CA VAL A 53 3.49 -12.52 17.60
C VAL A 53 3.94 -13.99 17.47
N PRO A 54 3.20 -14.88 16.79
CA PRO A 54 3.55 -16.28 16.60
C PRO A 54 4.61 -16.40 15.51
N ILE A 55 5.85 -16.21 15.93
CA ILE A 55 7.02 -16.39 15.08
C ILE A 55 7.39 -17.88 15.10
N VAL A 56 7.52 -18.46 13.92
CA VAL A 56 8.10 -19.78 13.71
C VAL A 56 9.59 -19.57 13.52
N SER A 57 10.39 -20.33 14.27
CA SER A 57 11.84 -20.35 14.14
C SER A 57 12.32 -21.76 13.86
N GLU A 58 13.09 -21.92 12.79
CA GLU A 58 13.69 -23.20 12.43
C GLU A 58 15.19 -23.02 12.20
N ALA A 59 15.98 -23.81 12.93
CA ALA A 59 17.43 -23.70 12.94
C ALA A 59 18.00 -23.92 11.53
N GLY A 60 18.80 -22.97 11.05
CA GLY A 60 19.38 -23.01 9.70
C GLY A 60 18.46 -22.52 8.58
N ILE A 61 17.16 -22.33 8.84
CA ILE A 61 16.19 -21.84 7.86
C ILE A 61 15.90 -20.35 8.06
N GLY A 62 15.56 -19.94 9.29
CA GLY A 62 15.29 -18.54 9.63
C GLY A 62 13.99 -18.37 10.43
N TYR A 63 13.41 -17.18 10.30
CA TYR A 63 12.19 -16.76 10.97
C TYR A 63 11.06 -16.55 9.96
N SER A 64 9.85 -16.92 10.35
CA SER A 64 8.62 -16.61 9.63
C SER A 64 7.50 -16.31 10.62
N ILE A 65 6.44 -15.65 10.17
CA ILE A 65 5.20 -15.56 10.93
C ILE A 65 4.36 -16.80 10.60
N MET A 66 3.69 -17.37 11.61
CA MET A 66 2.79 -18.51 11.42
C MET A 66 1.77 -18.23 10.32
N GLU A 67 1.61 -19.19 9.41
CA GLU A 67 0.67 -19.06 8.30
C GLU A 67 -0.75 -18.82 8.82
N GLY A 68 -1.43 -17.83 8.25
CA GLY A 68 -2.77 -17.43 8.71
C GLY A 68 -2.78 -16.47 9.91
N TYR A 69 -1.66 -16.24 10.61
CA TYR A 69 -1.60 -15.17 11.60
C TYR A 69 -1.65 -13.80 10.91
N ARG A 70 -2.70 -13.05 11.21
CA ARG A 70 -2.84 -11.64 10.84
C ARG A 70 -2.59 -10.83 12.10
N LEU A 71 -1.62 -9.92 12.06
CA LEU A 71 -1.52 -8.90 13.10
C LEU A 71 -2.84 -8.11 13.16
N PRO A 72 -3.18 -7.54 14.32
CA PRO A 72 -4.18 -6.49 14.40
C PRO A 72 -3.89 -5.44 13.31
N PRO A 73 -4.92 -4.85 12.69
CA PRO A 73 -4.72 -3.93 11.59
C PRO A 73 -3.70 -2.85 11.95
N VAL A 74 -2.79 -2.54 11.02
CA VAL A 74 -1.82 -1.46 11.19
C VAL A 74 -2.61 -0.18 11.42
N MET A 75 -2.31 0.49 12.53
CA MET A 75 -2.95 1.76 12.88
C MET A 75 -2.35 2.84 11.99
N PHE A 76 -3.18 3.52 11.21
CA PHE A 76 -2.77 4.71 10.47
C PHE A 76 -2.69 5.90 11.41
N THR A 77 -1.66 6.71 11.22
CA THR A 77 -1.61 8.07 11.77
C THR A 77 -2.65 8.95 11.10
N LYS A 78 -2.97 10.08 11.73
CA LYS A 78 -3.89 11.08 11.18
C LYS A 78 -3.40 11.58 9.81
N GLU A 79 -2.10 11.81 9.69
CA GLU A 79 -1.45 12.35 8.50
C GLU A 79 -1.51 11.33 7.34
N GLU A 80 -1.23 10.06 7.61
CA GLU A 80 -1.36 8.98 6.62
C GLU A 80 -2.81 8.84 6.15
N ALA A 81 -3.77 8.79 7.07
CA ALA A 81 -5.19 8.71 6.71
C ALA A 81 -5.65 9.93 5.89
N GLY A 82 -5.20 11.13 6.26
CA GLY A 82 -5.50 12.36 5.53
C GLY A 82 -4.96 12.36 4.10
N SER A 83 -3.77 11.77 3.89
CA SER A 83 -3.18 11.63 2.56
C SER A 83 -4.04 10.75 1.64
N PHE A 84 -4.63 9.68 2.18
CA PHE A 84 -5.52 8.79 1.43
C PHE A 84 -6.85 9.47 1.08
N VAL A 85 -7.41 10.30 1.96
CA VAL A 85 -8.64 11.06 1.65
C VAL A 85 -8.39 12.13 0.58
N ALA A 86 -7.24 12.81 0.64
CA ALA A 86 -6.85 13.73 -0.42
C ALA A 86 -6.71 13.00 -1.77
N ALA A 87 -6.09 11.81 -1.76
CA ALA A 87 -6.00 10.95 -2.93
C ALA A 87 -7.38 10.48 -3.41
N GLU A 88 -8.30 10.12 -2.52
CA GLU A 88 -9.69 9.72 -2.83
C GLU A 88 -10.41 10.82 -3.63
N LYS A 89 -10.30 12.07 -3.16
CA LYS A 89 -10.93 13.21 -3.80
C LYS A 89 -10.36 13.50 -5.19
N LEU A 90 -9.05 13.34 -5.37
CA LEU A 90 -8.43 13.46 -6.70
C LEU A 90 -8.79 12.27 -7.60
N MET A 91 -8.81 11.05 -7.07
CA MET A 91 -9.14 9.84 -7.83
C MET A 91 -10.59 9.88 -8.33
N GLN A 92 -11.54 10.44 -7.58
CA GLN A 92 -12.91 10.66 -8.05
C GLN A 92 -12.99 11.46 -9.36
N GLN A 93 -11.97 12.27 -9.67
CA GLN A 93 -11.89 13.03 -10.92
C GLN A 93 -11.06 12.32 -12.00
N PHE A 94 -9.96 11.66 -11.62
CA PHE A 94 -8.93 11.14 -12.54
C PHE A 94 -8.96 9.62 -12.71
N VAL A 95 -10.04 8.96 -12.34
CA VAL A 95 -10.16 7.51 -12.44
C VAL A 95 -11.47 7.10 -13.12
N ASP A 96 -11.42 6.01 -13.87
CA ASP A 96 -12.60 5.40 -14.47
C ASP A 96 -13.52 4.76 -13.42
N LYS A 97 -14.70 4.31 -13.86
CA LYS A 97 -15.73 3.82 -12.93
C LYS A 97 -15.26 2.59 -12.14
N SER A 98 -14.47 1.73 -12.78
CA SER A 98 -14.00 0.46 -12.19
C SER A 98 -13.02 0.68 -11.05
N LEU A 99 -11.98 1.45 -11.31
CA LEU A 99 -10.92 1.71 -10.34
C LEU A 99 -11.41 2.66 -9.24
N GLY A 100 -12.38 3.54 -9.52
CA GLY A 100 -13.10 4.31 -8.51
C GLY A 100 -13.83 3.43 -7.49
N ALA A 101 -14.51 2.37 -7.92
CA ALA A 101 -15.20 1.44 -7.02
C ALA A 101 -14.23 0.62 -6.15
N TYR A 102 -13.11 0.18 -6.71
CA TYR A 102 -12.05 -0.49 -5.94
C TYR A 102 -11.45 0.45 -4.90
N HIS A 103 -11.27 1.72 -5.25
CA HIS A 103 -10.76 2.74 -4.33
C HIS A 103 -11.73 3.00 -3.18
N GLU A 104 -13.03 3.16 -3.45
CA GLU A 104 -14.07 3.32 -2.42
C GLU A 104 -14.07 2.14 -1.44
N SER A 105 -13.97 0.91 -1.95
CA SER A 105 -13.87 -0.30 -1.12
C SER A 105 -12.60 -0.31 -0.26
N ALA A 106 -11.46 0.12 -0.79
CA ALA A 106 -10.22 0.24 -0.03
C ALA A 106 -10.32 1.31 1.06
N MET A 107 -10.87 2.47 0.74
CA MET A 107 -11.09 3.57 1.69
C MET A 107 -12.06 3.17 2.81
N PHE A 108 -13.10 2.40 2.53
CA PHE A 108 -13.97 1.84 3.56
C PHE A 108 -13.18 0.98 4.57
N LYS A 109 -12.28 0.12 4.09
CA LYS A 109 -11.41 -0.71 4.95
C LYS A 109 -10.44 0.15 5.76
N ILE A 110 -9.82 1.17 5.17
CA ILE A 110 -8.92 2.10 5.87
C ILE A 110 -9.69 2.85 6.97
N LYS A 111 -10.86 3.39 6.66
CA LYS A 111 -11.71 4.10 7.65
C LYS A 111 -12.15 3.20 8.79
N SER A 112 -12.30 1.88 8.55
CA SER A 112 -12.69 0.91 9.58
C SER A 112 -11.64 0.68 10.67
N VAL A 113 -10.37 0.98 10.39
CA VAL A 113 -9.26 0.76 11.34
C VAL A 113 -8.86 2.05 12.10
N LEU A 114 -9.43 3.20 11.73
CA LEU A 114 -9.25 4.47 12.44
C LEU A 114 -10.03 4.46 13.76
N ARG A 115 -9.50 5.15 14.78
CA ARG A 115 -10.12 5.27 16.11
C ARG A 115 -10.52 6.72 16.40
N GLY A 116 -11.46 6.90 17.33
CA GLY A 116 -11.85 8.18 17.93
C GLY A 116 -11.63 9.43 17.08
N ARG A 117 -10.66 10.26 17.49
CA ARG A 117 -10.40 11.59 16.93
C ARG A 117 -9.91 11.57 15.48
N GLU A 118 -9.20 10.53 15.07
CA GLU A 118 -8.73 10.38 13.69
C GLU A 118 -9.90 10.18 12.73
N LYS A 119 -10.90 9.39 13.12
CA LYS A 119 -12.11 9.15 12.34
C LYS A 119 -12.95 10.43 12.19
N ASP A 120 -13.12 11.18 13.29
CA ASP A 120 -13.86 12.44 13.28
C ASP A 120 -13.19 13.50 12.39
N TRP A 121 -11.86 13.60 12.47
CA TRP A 121 -11.09 14.52 11.64
C TRP A 121 -11.17 14.19 10.15
N ILE A 122 -11.11 12.89 9.80
CA ILE A 122 -11.26 12.44 8.41
C ILE A 122 -12.67 12.77 7.87
N SER A 123 -13.72 12.52 8.65
CA SER A 123 -15.08 12.87 8.26
C SER A 123 -15.25 14.39 8.03
N ALA A 124 -14.60 15.23 8.84
CA ALA A 124 -14.57 16.67 8.64
C ALA A 124 -13.79 17.06 7.37
N LEU A 125 -12.67 16.40 7.08
CA LEU A 125 -11.87 16.65 5.88
C LEU A 125 -12.66 16.33 4.60
N GLU A 126 -13.39 15.22 4.58
CA GLU A 126 -14.19 14.77 3.42
C GLU A 126 -15.30 15.75 3.05
N THR A 127 -15.90 16.42 4.04
CA THR A 127 -16.97 17.39 3.82
C THR A 127 -16.43 18.76 3.37
N GLN A 128 -15.17 19.07 3.70
CA GLN A 128 -14.54 20.34 3.34
C GLN A 128 -13.83 20.31 1.98
N ILE A 129 -13.38 19.14 1.54
CA ILE A 129 -12.75 19.00 0.23
C ILE A 129 -13.82 18.73 -0.83
N LEU A 130 -14.11 19.76 -1.62
CA LEU A 130 -14.90 19.68 -2.84
C LEU A 130 -13.97 19.67 -4.04
N VAL A 131 -14.13 18.69 -4.91
CA VAL A 131 -13.47 18.66 -6.23
C VAL A 131 -14.55 18.90 -7.25
N ASP A 132 -14.45 20.03 -7.96
CA ASP A 132 -15.39 20.40 -9.02
C ASP A 132 -15.00 19.67 -10.32
N PRO A 133 -15.82 18.73 -10.82
CA PRO A 133 -15.57 18.06 -12.08
C PRO A 133 -15.94 18.99 -13.23
N SER A 134 -15.10 19.98 -13.50
CA SER A 134 -15.30 20.92 -14.61
C SER A 134 -15.14 20.27 -16.00
N ARG A 135 -14.69 19.00 -16.09
CA ARG A 135 -14.51 18.25 -17.34
C ARG A 135 -14.79 16.75 -17.17
N GLU A 136 -15.53 16.17 -18.11
CA GLU A 136 -15.60 14.71 -18.27
C GLU A 136 -14.28 14.22 -18.88
N LEU A 137 -13.44 13.57 -18.06
CA LEU A 137 -12.11 13.08 -18.47
C LEU A 137 -12.15 11.67 -19.07
N PHE A 138 -13.19 10.89 -18.78
CA PHE A 138 -13.31 9.48 -19.18
C PHE A 138 -14.48 9.26 -20.13
N ASN A 139 -14.24 8.44 -21.15
CA ASN A 139 -15.28 7.99 -22.05
C ASN A 139 -16.22 7.01 -21.33
N LYS A 140 -17.51 7.33 -21.27
CA LYS A 140 -18.55 6.52 -20.61
C LYS A 140 -18.72 5.14 -21.24
N ASP A 141 -18.39 5.00 -22.52
CA ASP A 141 -18.45 3.73 -23.25
C ASP A 141 -17.23 2.82 -22.95
N LEU A 142 -16.21 3.34 -22.28
CA LEU A 142 -14.99 2.62 -21.88
C LEU A 142 -14.73 2.73 -20.36
N PRO A 143 -15.61 2.20 -19.50
CA PRO A 143 -15.56 2.42 -18.06
C PRO A 143 -14.43 1.71 -17.29
N HIS A 144 -13.62 0.90 -17.97
CA HIS A 144 -12.54 0.08 -17.39
C HIS A 144 -11.19 0.29 -18.11
N ALA A 145 -11.02 1.41 -18.82
CA ALA A 145 -9.84 1.66 -19.64
C ALA A 145 -8.54 1.67 -18.82
N LEU A 146 -8.54 2.27 -17.63
CA LEU A 146 -7.36 2.32 -16.75
C LEU A 146 -7.04 0.95 -16.16
N GLU A 147 -8.07 0.17 -15.79
CA GLU A 147 -7.89 -1.21 -15.32
C GLU A 147 -7.16 -2.06 -16.36
N VAL A 148 -7.63 -2.02 -17.62
CA VAL A 148 -6.99 -2.71 -18.74
C VAL A 148 -5.55 -2.23 -18.96
N LEU A 149 -5.30 -0.92 -18.91
CA LEU A 149 -3.95 -0.37 -19.05
C LEU A 149 -3.01 -0.85 -17.94
N PHE A 150 -3.47 -0.89 -16.69
CA PHE A 150 -2.66 -1.38 -15.56
C PHE A 150 -2.35 -2.87 -15.67
N GLU A 151 -3.31 -3.69 -16.08
CA GLU A 151 -3.08 -5.11 -16.34
C GLU A 151 -2.04 -5.30 -17.46
N CYS A 152 -2.16 -4.54 -18.55
CA CYS A 152 -1.22 -4.61 -19.64
C CYS A 152 0.20 -4.15 -19.24
N ILE A 153 0.33 -3.10 -18.43
CA ILE A 153 1.64 -2.68 -17.88
C ILE A 153 2.24 -3.79 -17.00
N ALA A 154 1.45 -4.36 -16.09
CA ALA A 154 1.90 -5.39 -15.16
C ALA A 154 2.36 -6.66 -15.89
N GLU A 155 1.64 -7.05 -16.95
CA GLU A 155 1.92 -8.25 -17.74
C GLU A 155 2.80 -7.98 -18.96
N LYS A 156 3.25 -6.74 -19.17
CA LYS A 156 4.05 -6.30 -20.32
C LYS A 156 3.38 -6.63 -21.66
N LYS A 157 2.09 -6.39 -21.75
CA LYS A 157 1.28 -6.57 -22.96
C LYS A 157 1.13 -5.25 -23.69
N GLN A 158 1.21 -5.31 -25.01
CA GLN A 158 0.90 -4.18 -25.89
C GLN A 158 -0.62 -3.94 -25.92
N VAL A 159 -1.03 -2.68 -25.92
CA VAL A 159 -2.45 -2.29 -25.96
C VAL A 159 -2.81 -1.77 -27.34
N PHE A 160 -3.89 -2.31 -27.90
CA PHE A 160 -4.51 -1.80 -29.12
C PHE A 160 -5.62 -0.81 -28.76
N LEU A 161 -5.60 0.38 -29.37
CA LEU A 161 -6.63 1.40 -29.16
C LEU A 161 -6.96 2.18 -30.45
N LYS A 162 -8.19 2.68 -30.50
CA LYS A 162 -8.64 3.64 -31.51
C LYS A 162 -8.50 5.04 -30.92
N TYR A 163 -7.53 5.79 -31.41
CA TYR A 163 -7.21 7.15 -30.95
C TYR A 163 -7.88 8.19 -31.84
N HIS A 164 -8.67 9.07 -31.25
CA HIS A 164 -9.23 10.23 -31.93
C HIS A 164 -8.34 11.44 -31.64
N SER A 165 -7.70 12.00 -32.66
CA SER A 165 -6.84 13.17 -32.50
C SER A 165 -7.67 14.46 -32.63
N LEU A 166 -7.21 15.53 -31.97
CA LEU A 166 -7.91 16.83 -31.97
C LEU A 166 -8.18 17.40 -33.39
N ASN A 167 -7.40 16.98 -34.39
CA ASN A 167 -7.43 17.53 -35.75
C ASN A 167 -7.93 16.53 -36.81
N SER A 168 -8.37 15.33 -36.42
CA SER A 168 -8.82 14.29 -37.35
C SER A 168 -10.28 13.95 -37.11
N GLU A 169 -11.08 13.89 -38.17
CA GLU A 169 -12.47 13.42 -38.06
C GLU A 169 -12.55 11.90 -37.84
N THR A 170 -11.55 11.14 -38.32
CA THR A 170 -11.55 9.67 -38.22
C THR A 170 -10.60 9.17 -37.12
N PRO A 171 -11.01 8.17 -36.31
CA PRO A 171 -10.13 7.52 -35.34
C PRO A 171 -9.01 6.75 -36.05
N MET A 172 -7.79 6.84 -35.51
CA MET A 172 -6.64 6.07 -35.97
C MET A 172 -6.40 4.87 -35.08
N GLU A 173 -5.98 3.76 -35.67
CA GLU A 173 -5.52 2.59 -34.91
C GLU A 173 -4.09 2.81 -34.39
N ARG A 174 -3.87 2.43 -33.13
CA ARG A 174 -2.59 2.54 -32.43
C ARG A 174 -2.34 1.30 -31.61
N PHE A 175 -1.08 0.88 -31.59
CA PHE A 175 -0.56 -0.06 -30.63
C PHE A 175 0.41 0.70 -29.72
N ILE A 176 0.25 0.58 -28.42
CA ILE A 176 1.09 1.24 -27.41
C ILE A 176 1.71 0.19 -26.48
N GLU A 177 2.97 0.40 -26.11
CA GLU A 177 3.76 -0.43 -25.20
C GLU A 177 4.01 0.27 -23.88
#